data_AF-G4Z9H6-F1
#
_entry.id   AF-G4Z9H6-F1
#
_cell.length_a   1.000
_cell.length_b   1.000
_cell.length_c   1.000
_cell.angle_alpha   90.00
_cell.angle_beta   90.00
_cell.angle_gamma   90.00
#
_symmetry.space_group_name_H-M   'P 1'
#
loop_
_entity.id
_entity.type
_entity.pdbx_description
1 polymer ?
#
loop_
_entity_poly.entity_id
_entity_poly.type
_entity_poly.pdbx_seq_one_letter_code
_entity_poly.pdbx_strand_id
1 'polypeptide(L)'
;LCCYPSKRCQNLRVMKRNGELHRLCEYHRLKANVNQRRLEQRRRMRTNEAVAAATRSDRSEEFASHRLSLPDLNATDTSDLELDVLDEFLA
;
A
#
# COMPACT_ATOMS: atom_id res chain seq x y z
N LEU A 1 -12.10 17.70 -18.04
CA LEU A 1 -12.85 16.68 -17.27
C LEU A 1 -11.92 15.51 -16.93
N CYS A 2 -12.19 14.82 -15.82
CA CYS A 2 -11.40 13.68 -15.35
C CYS A 2 -11.38 12.52 -16.36
N CYS A 3 -10.20 11.94 -16.59
CA CYS A 3 -9.98 10.83 -17.53
C CYS A 3 -10.05 9.46 -16.84
N TYR A 4 -11.11 9.20 -16.05
CA TYR A 4 -11.29 7.89 -15.41
C TYR A 4 -11.87 6.88 -16.42
N PRO A 5 -11.27 5.68 -16.59
CA PRO A 5 -11.57 4.80 -17.72
C PRO A 5 -12.91 4.07 -17.61
N SER A 6 -13.37 3.72 -16.41
CA SER A 6 -14.55 2.85 -16.24
C SER A 6 -15.87 3.60 -16.27
N LYS A 7 -15.93 4.82 -15.69
CA LYS A 7 -17.14 5.66 -15.64
C LYS A 7 -16.80 7.10 -15.99
N ARG A 8 -17.66 7.77 -16.75
CA ARG A 8 -17.50 9.19 -17.08
C ARG A 8 -17.60 10.03 -15.80
N CYS A 9 -16.53 10.74 -15.48
CA CYS A 9 -16.45 11.60 -14.31
C CYS A 9 -16.46 13.07 -14.74
N GLN A 10 -17.38 13.85 -14.19
CA GLN A 10 -17.55 15.27 -14.52
C GLN A 10 -16.64 16.19 -13.69
N ASN A 11 -15.94 15.65 -12.68
CA ASN A 11 -15.02 16.43 -11.86
C ASN A 11 -13.85 16.98 -12.68
N LEU A 12 -13.35 18.15 -12.27
CA LEU A 12 -12.23 18.81 -12.90
C LEU A 12 -10.91 18.10 -12.60
N ARG A 13 -9.95 18.28 -13.51
CA ARG A 13 -8.59 17.78 -13.33
C ARG A 13 -7.87 18.71 -12.37
N VAL A 14 -7.18 18.14 -11.39
CA VAL A 14 -6.39 18.91 -10.42
C VAL A 14 -5.07 19.32 -11.04
N MET A 15 -4.54 20.48 -10.65
CA MET A 15 -3.21 20.93 -11.06
C MET A 15 -2.14 20.32 -10.14
N LYS A 16 -1.05 19.82 -10.73
CA LYS A 16 0.18 19.43 -10.04
C LYS A 16 0.91 20.69 -9.54
N ARG A 17 1.86 20.50 -8.62
CA ARG A 17 2.75 21.58 -8.14
C ARG A 17 3.59 22.22 -9.25
N ASN A 18 3.84 21.50 -10.33
CA ASN A 18 4.59 21.99 -11.50
C ASN A 18 3.71 22.77 -12.51
N GLY A 19 2.42 22.99 -12.22
CA GLY A 19 1.49 23.69 -13.11
C GLY A 19 0.78 22.81 -14.15
N GLU A 20 1.16 21.53 -14.31
CA GLU A 20 0.49 20.62 -15.23
C GLU A 20 -0.79 20.02 -14.65
N LEU A 21 -1.78 19.73 -15.49
CA LEU A 21 -2.99 19.02 -15.03
C LEU A 21 -2.73 17.52 -14.85
N HIS A 22 -3.19 16.98 -13.72
CA HIS A 22 -3.35 15.55 -13.53
C HIS A 22 -4.35 14.97 -14.52
N ARG A 23 -4.22 13.68 -14.85
CA ARG A 23 -5.19 12.96 -15.69
C ARG A 23 -6.53 12.75 -14.99
N LEU A 24 -6.51 12.62 -13.67
CA LEU A 24 -7.67 12.33 -12.82
C LEU A 24 -8.05 13.56 -11.97
N CYS A 25 -9.30 13.62 -11.54
CA CYS A 25 -9.73 14.55 -10.48
C CYS A 25 -9.17 14.14 -9.12
N GLU A 26 -9.30 15.01 -8.12
CA GLU A 26 -8.80 14.80 -6.76
C GLU A 26 -9.29 13.49 -6.16
N TYR A 27 -10.60 13.29 -6.20
CA TYR A 27 -11.28 12.08 -5.73
C TYR A 27 -10.68 10.80 -6.32
N HIS A 28 -10.54 10.73 -7.64
CA HIS A 28 -9.99 9.54 -8.29
C HIS A 28 -8.49 9.37 -8.07
N ARG A 29 -7.73 10.45 -7.86
CA ARG A 29 -6.33 10.36 -7.48
C ARG A 29 -6.17 9.72 -6.10
N LEU A 30 -6.97 10.15 -5.13
CA LEU A 30 -6.89 9.62 -3.79
C LEU A 30 -7.33 8.15 -3.75
N LYS A 31 -8.44 7.81 -4.44
CA LYS A 31 -8.89 6.43 -4.60
C LYS A 31 -7.85 5.53 -5.26
N ALA A 32 -7.14 6.02 -6.27
CA ALA A 32 -6.05 5.29 -6.90
C ALA A 32 -4.87 5.06 -5.94
N ASN A 33 -4.52 6.04 -5.10
CA ASN A 33 -3.47 5.89 -4.09
C ASN A 33 -3.84 4.83 -3.04
N VAL A 34 -5.08 4.83 -2.55
CA VAL A 34 -5.58 3.81 -1.60
C VAL A 34 -5.50 2.41 -2.23
N ASN A 35 -5.97 2.26 -3.48
CA ASN A 35 -5.89 0.99 -4.19
C ASN A 35 -4.44 0.52 -4.41
N GLN A 36 -3.54 1.46 -4.77
CA GLN A 36 -2.11 1.15 -4.91
C GLN A 36 -1.53 0.63 -3.59
N ARG A 37 -1.80 1.30 -2.45
CA ARG A 37 -1.35 0.87 -1.13
C ARG A 37 -1.85 -0.53 -0.78
N ARG A 38 -3.16 -0.80 -0.95
CA ARG A 38 -3.74 -2.14 -0.74
C ARG A 38 -3.11 -3.21 -1.64
N LEU A 39 -2.79 -2.88 -2.89
CA LEU A 39 -2.11 -3.81 -3.80
C LEU A 39 -0.68 -4.11 -3.32
N GLU A 40 0.08 -3.08 -2.94
CA GLU A 40 1.45 -3.23 -2.44
C GLU A 40 1.49 -4.02 -1.13
N GLN A 41 0.55 -3.78 -0.23
CA GLN A 41 0.45 -4.52 1.02
C GLN A 41 0.15 -6.00 0.79
N ARG A 42 -0.81 -6.33 -0.08
CA ARG A 42 -1.07 -7.73 -0.48
C ARG A 42 0.15 -8.38 -1.12
N ARG A 43 0.96 -7.63 -1.87
CA ARG A 43 2.25 -8.12 -2.40
C ARG A 43 3.24 -8.41 -1.28
N ARG A 44 3.39 -7.51 -0.30
CA ARG A 44 4.27 -7.69 0.87
C ARG A 44 3.89 -8.91 1.69
N MET A 45 2.61 -9.12 1.98
CA MET A 45 2.14 -10.31 2.71
C MET A 45 2.56 -11.60 1.99
N ARG A 46 2.32 -11.69 0.67
CA ARG A 46 2.71 -12.85 -0.13
C ARG A 46 4.22 -13.08 -0.15
N THR A 47 5.01 -12.01 -0.26
CA THR A 47 6.48 -12.12 -0.18
C THR A 47 6.92 -12.60 1.19
N ASN A 48 6.34 -12.08 2.27
CA ASN A 48 6.66 -12.50 3.63
C ASN A 48 6.29 -13.97 3.88
N GLU A 49 5.14 -14.44 3.37
CA GLU A 49 4.74 -15.85 3.40
C GLU A 49 5.74 -16.75 2.65
N ALA A 50 6.18 -16.33 1.47
CA ALA A 50 7.17 -17.06 0.67
C ALA A 50 8.54 -17.12 1.38
N VAL A 51 8.99 -16.00 1.96
CA VAL A 51 10.23 -15.94 2.74
C VAL A 51 10.13 -16.80 4.01
N ALA A 52 9.00 -16.76 4.72
CA ALA A 52 8.76 -17.58 5.91
C ALA A 52 8.61 -19.08 5.60
N ALA A 53 8.27 -19.46 4.37
CA ALA A 53 8.31 -20.84 3.91
C ALA A 53 9.75 -21.29 3.58
N ALA A 54 10.54 -20.42 2.94
CA ALA A 54 11.93 -20.70 2.59
C ALA A 54 12.87 -20.80 3.82
N THR A 55 12.63 -20.00 4.88
CA THR A 55 13.44 -20.07 6.11
C THR A 55 13.17 -21.32 6.96
N ARG A 56 12.12 -22.10 6.67
CA ARG A 56 11.84 -23.37 7.39
C ARG A 56 12.69 -24.54 6.90
N SER A 57 13.30 -24.47 5.72
CA SER A 57 14.12 -25.56 5.17
C SER A 57 15.60 -25.49 5.56
N ASP A 58 16.03 -24.46 6.30
CA ASP A 58 17.45 -24.17 6.58
C ASP A 58 17.78 -24.17 8.09
N ARG A 59 17.23 -25.12 8.86
CA ARG A 59 17.39 -25.20 10.34
C ARG A 59 17.99 -26.51 10.87
N SER A 60 18.95 -27.05 10.16
CA SER A 60 20.00 -27.91 10.69
C SER A 60 21.30 -27.39 10.06
N GLU A 61 22.03 -26.44 10.64
CA GLU A 61 22.62 -26.45 11.96
C GLU A 61 22.94 -25.01 12.40
N GLU A 62 23.09 -24.83 13.72
CA GLU A 62 23.85 -23.79 14.42
C GLU A 62 23.06 -23.06 15.53
N PHE A 63 23.69 -23.16 16.68
CA PHE A 63 23.16 -23.02 18.02
C PHE A 63 23.59 -21.63 18.53
N ALA A 64 22.61 -20.86 19.02
CA ALA A 64 22.76 -19.76 19.98
C ALA A 64 24.01 -18.85 19.91
N SER A 65 23.87 -17.64 19.35
CA SER A 65 24.11 -16.39 20.11
C SER A 65 23.81 -15.16 19.23
N HIS A 66 23.27 -14.10 19.85
CA HIS A 66 23.33 -12.71 19.36
C HIS A 66 22.46 -12.25 18.18
N ARG A 67 21.18 -11.98 18.46
CA ARG A 67 20.61 -10.61 18.39
C ARG A 67 19.14 -10.67 18.76
N LEU A 68 18.76 -10.04 19.87
CA LEU A 68 17.38 -9.63 20.08
C LEU A 68 17.07 -8.54 19.05
N SER A 69 16.57 -8.95 17.87
CA SER A 69 16.02 -8.02 16.90
C SER A 69 14.73 -7.46 17.50
N LEU A 70 14.79 -6.22 18.00
CA LEU A 70 13.58 -5.48 18.36
C LEU A 70 12.60 -5.53 17.18
N PRO A 71 11.30 -5.73 17.42
CA PRO A 71 10.31 -5.64 16.36
C PRO A 71 10.40 -4.25 15.74
N ASP A 72 10.44 -4.20 14.41
CA ASP A 72 10.40 -2.95 13.66
C ASP A 72 9.06 -2.25 13.94
N LEU A 73 9.06 -1.26 14.82
CA LEU A 73 7.87 -0.48 15.19
C LEU A 73 7.32 0.34 14.01
N ASN A 74 8.02 0.36 12.88
CA ASN A 74 7.52 0.94 11.63
C ASN A 74 6.62 -0.02 10.84
N ALA A 75 6.55 -1.30 11.23
CA ALA A 75 5.58 -2.28 10.73
C ALA A 75 4.30 -2.29 11.57
N THR A 76 3.98 -1.19 12.25
CA THR A 76 2.70 -1.07 12.93
C THR A 76 1.56 -1.17 11.91
N ASP A 77 0.67 -2.09 12.23
CA ASP A 77 -0.60 -2.50 11.63
C ASP A 77 -1.64 -1.35 11.53
N THR A 78 -1.19 -0.11 11.54
CA THR A 78 -2.02 1.10 11.48
C THR A 78 -2.47 1.42 10.05
N SER A 79 -1.77 0.88 9.04
CA SER A 79 -2.09 1.16 7.64
C SER A 79 -3.46 0.64 7.22
N ASP A 80 -3.93 -0.48 7.78
CA ASP A 80 -5.21 -1.07 7.37
C ASP A 80 -6.40 -0.26 7.88
N LEU A 81 -6.39 0.09 9.17
CA LEU A 81 -7.42 0.95 9.74
C LEU A 81 -7.40 2.35 9.10
N GLU A 82 -6.22 2.90 8.80
CA GLU A 82 -6.10 4.20 8.11
C GLU A 82 -6.60 4.13 6.65
N LEU A 83 -6.35 3.02 5.94
CA LEU A 83 -6.82 2.82 4.56
C LEU A 83 -8.32 2.61 4.48
N ASP A 84 -8.92 1.92 5.45
CA ASP A 84 -10.36 1.66 5.48
C ASP A 84 -11.15 2.90 5.84
N VAL A 85 -10.66 3.70 6.79
CA VAL A 85 -11.23 5.02 7.10
C VAL A 85 -11.17 5.93 5.88
N LEU A 86 -10.03 5.98 5.17
CA LEU A 86 -9.90 6.80 3.94
C LEU A 86 -10.81 6.33 2.80
N ASP A 87 -11.13 5.03 2.72
CA ASP A 87 -12.06 4.50 1.71
C ASP A 87 -13.52 4.82 2.06
N GLU A 88 -13.90 4.80 3.33
CA GLU A 88 -15.23 5.24 3.79
C GLU A 88 -15.50 6.71 3.42
N PHE A 89 -14.50 7.58 3.56
CA PHE A 89 -14.60 8.98 3.12
C PHE A 89 -14.58 9.17 1.59
N LEU A 90 -14.25 8.12 0.82
CA LEU A 90 -14.16 8.14 -0.64
C LEU A 90 -15.15 7.18 -1.32
N ALA A 91 -16.09 6.62 -0.56
CA ALA A 91 -17.13 5.73 -1.05
C ALA A 91 -18.20 6.49 -1.84
#